data_AF-A0A2E6THZ5-F1
#
_entry.id   AF-A0A2E6THZ5-F1
#
_cell.length_a   1.000
_cell.length_b   1.000
_cell.length_c   1.000
_cell.angle_alpha   90.00
_cell.angle_beta   90.00
_cell.angle_gamma   90.00
#
_symmetry.space_group_name_H-M   'P 1'
#
loop_
_entity.id
_entity.type
_entity.pdbx_description
1 polymer ?
#
loop_
_entity_poly.entity_id
_entity_poly.type
_entity_poly.pdbx_seq_one_letter_code
_entity_poly.pdbx_strand_id
1 'polypeptide(L)'
;MGGGKTTRTNKALMGLSVGLSKAQVYQLAGTAAKIEGYDWGSVWFYQTGSGGGVNVLIDGNEDKNFTPIVFDNSNRVTGYGWKFYTQTIRDLGTGQF
;
A
#
# COMPACT_ATOMS: atom_id res chain seq x y z
N MET A 1 -10.87 -10.37 19.53
CA MET A 1 -9.41 -10.13 19.60
C MET A 1 -8.85 -10.05 18.18
N GLY A 2 -8.71 -8.85 17.59
CA GLY A 2 -8.38 -8.66 16.17
C GLY A 2 -7.02 -8.00 15.89
N GLY A 3 -6.10 -7.97 16.85
CA GLY A 3 -4.88 -7.15 16.79
C GLY A 3 -3.64 -7.76 16.13
N GLY A 4 -3.72 -8.95 15.51
CA GLY A 4 -2.53 -9.71 15.09
C GLY A 4 -1.93 -9.35 13.73
N LYS A 5 -2.71 -8.77 12.80
CA LYS A 5 -2.27 -8.49 11.42
C LYS A 5 -1.65 -7.10 11.27
N THR A 6 -2.27 -6.09 11.85
CA THR A 6 -1.83 -4.68 11.73
C THR A 6 -0.42 -4.45 12.28
N THR A 7 -0.06 -5.10 13.39
CA THR A 7 1.27 -4.95 14.01
C THR A 7 2.39 -5.52 13.13
N ARG A 8 2.10 -6.56 12.32
CA ARG A 8 3.08 -7.12 11.39
C ARG A 8 3.29 -6.22 10.19
N THR A 9 2.22 -5.67 9.61
CA THR A 9 2.29 -4.74 8.48
C THR A 9 3.08 -3.47 8.84
N ASN A 10 2.82 -2.87 10.02
CA ASN A 10 3.54 -1.67 10.44
C ASN A 10 5.04 -1.92 10.68
N LYS A 11 5.40 -3.10 11.21
CA LYS A 11 6.80 -3.48 11.39
C LYS A 11 7.48 -3.86 10.07
N ALA A 12 6.74 -4.46 9.15
CA ALA A 12 7.19 -4.77 7.79
C ALA A 12 7.46 -3.51 6.97
N LEU A 13 6.63 -2.47 7.13
CA LEU A 13 6.84 -1.18 6.48
C LEU A 13 8.09 -0.45 6.98
N MET A 14 8.54 -0.67 8.22
CA MET A 14 9.83 -0.16 8.69
C MET A 14 11.03 -0.80 7.95
N GLY A 15 10.86 -2.00 7.37
CA GLY A 15 11.85 -2.66 6.54
C GLY A 15 11.64 -2.46 5.04
N LEU A 16 10.62 -1.69 4.64
CA LEU A 16 10.34 -1.44 3.24
C LEU A 16 11.34 -0.43 2.68
N SER A 17 12.07 -0.83 1.65
CA SER A 17 13.01 0.03 0.95
C SER A 17 12.73 0.07 -0.54
N VAL A 18 13.13 1.16 -1.18
CA VAL A 18 13.06 1.33 -2.64
C VAL A 18 13.95 0.26 -3.30
N GLY A 19 13.47 -0.31 -4.41
CA GLY A 19 14.15 -1.36 -5.17
C GLY A 19 13.80 -2.79 -4.78
N LEU A 20 13.08 -3.01 -3.67
CA LEU A 20 12.56 -4.32 -3.29
C LEU A 20 11.60 -4.86 -4.35
N SER A 21 11.66 -6.16 -4.61
CA SER A 21 10.72 -6.84 -5.50
C SER A 21 9.37 -7.08 -4.84
N LYS A 22 8.30 -7.20 -5.64
CA LYS A 22 6.96 -7.64 -5.17
C LYS A 22 7.01 -8.88 -4.27
N ALA A 23 7.86 -9.86 -4.59
CA ALA A 23 8.04 -11.07 -3.79
C ALA A 23 8.61 -10.78 -2.39
N GLN A 24 9.60 -9.89 -2.29
CA GLN A 24 10.15 -9.47 -0.99
C GLN A 24 9.13 -8.67 -0.19
N VAL A 25 8.37 -7.78 -0.83
CA VAL A 25 7.29 -7.05 -0.14
C VAL A 25 6.20 -8.01 0.34
N TYR A 26 5.85 -9.02 -0.45
CA TYR A 26 4.91 -10.06 -0.04
C TYR A 26 5.43 -10.87 1.16
N GLN A 27 6.71 -11.22 1.20
CA GLN A 27 7.30 -11.89 2.37
C GLN A 27 7.29 -11.00 3.62
N LEU A 28 7.43 -9.69 3.47
CA LEU A 28 7.45 -8.74 4.57
C LEU A 28 6.03 -8.44 5.09
N ALA A 29 5.13 -8.00 4.21
CA ALA A 29 3.83 -7.44 4.56
C ALA A 29 2.65 -8.39 4.28
N GLY A 30 2.87 -9.51 3.60
CA GLY A 30 1.84 -10.48 3.24
C GLY A 30 1.04 -10.08 2.00
N THR A 31 -0.21 -10.53 1.93
CA THR A 31 -1.12 -10.20 0.82
C THR A 31 -1.64 -8.77 0.95
N ALA A 32 -1.55 -7.99 -0.14
CA ALA A 32 -2.15 -6.67 -0.22
C ALA A 32 -3.68 -6.73 -0.15
N ALA A 33 -4.30 -5.72 0.47
CA ALA A 33 -5.76 -5.63 0.59
C ALA A 33 -6.43 -5.18 -0.71
N LYS A 34 -5.74 -4.32 -1.47
CA LYS A 34 -6.16 -3.84 -2.79
C LYS A 34 -4.95 -3.72 -3.69
N ILE A 35 -5.14 -4.00 -4.99
CA ILE A 35 -4.11 -3.83 -6.02
C ILE A 35 -4.71 -3.02 -7.16
N GLU A 36 -3.99 -1.99 -7.60
CA GLU A 36 -4.33 -1.17 -8.77
C GLU A 36 -3.20 -1.30 -9.80
N GLY A 37 -3.58 -1.50 -11.06
CA GLY A 37 -2.65 -1.62 -12.18
C GLY A 37 -2.69 -0.38 -13.07
N TYR A 38 -1.53 0.03 -13.56
CA TYR A 38 -1.32 1.22 -14.39
C TYR A 38 -0.33 0.90 -15.51
N ASP A 39 -0.32 1.70 -16.58
CA ASP A 39 0.65 1.51 -17.69
C ASP A 39 2.11 1.67 -17.26
N TRP A 40 2.35 2.45 -16.20
CA TRP A 40 3.67 2.67 -15.62
C TRP A 40 4.02 1.70 -14.49
N GLY A 41 3.07 0.87 -14.03
CA GLY A 41 3.33 -0.09 -12.98
C GLY A 41 2.08 -0.52 -12.19
N SER A 42 2.20 -0.60 -10.87
CA SER A 42 1.08 -1.04 -10.02
C SER A 42 1.21 -0.52 -8.60
N VAL A 43 0.09 -0.34 -7.91
CA VAL A 43 0.05 0.13 -6.53
C VAL A 43 -0.65 -0.90 -5.66
N TRP A 44 -0.01 -1.31 -4.58
CA TRP A 44 -0.55 -2.27 -3.63
C TRP A 44 -0.86 -1.59 -2.31
N PHE A 45 -2.09 -1.72 -1.83
CA PHE A 45 -2.54 -1.07 -0.61
C PHE A 45 -2.53 -2.08 0.53
N TYR A 46 -1.75 -1.78 1.57
CA TYR A 46 -1.62 -2.62 2.76
C TYR A 46 -2.32 -1.98 3.95
N GLN A 47 -3.08 -2.76 4.70
CA GLN A 47 -3.80 -2.25 5.86
C GLN A 47 -2.85 -2.08 7.07
N THR A 48 -2.68 -0.84 7.51
CA THR A 48 -1.71 -0.39 8.53
C THR A 48 -2.36 0.32 9.72
N GLY A 49 -3.62 0.73 9.57
CA GLY A 49 -4.45 1.21 10.66
C GLY A 49 -5.08 0.06 11.45
N SER A 50 -5.03 0.14 12.79
CA SER A 50 -5.81 -0.72 13.68
C SER A 50 -7.26 -0.25 13.68
N GLY A 51 -7.99 -0.51 12.60
CA GLY A 51 -9.44 -0.29 12.54
C GLY A 51 -10.19 -1.37 13.31
N GLY A 52 -9.89 -1.54 14.60
CA GLY A 52 -10.54 -2.50 15.48
C GLY A 52 -11.86 -1.98 16.04
N GLY A 53 -12.78 -1.51 15.18
CA GLY A 53 -14.07 -1.02 15.66
C GLY A 53 -15.02 -0.61 14.55
N VAL A 54 -16.30 -0.91 14.76
CA VAL A 54 -17.47 -0.62 13.93
C VAL A 54 -17.56 0.86 13.47
N ASN A 55 -16.83 1.77 14.14
CA ASN A 55 -16.76 3.20 13.80
C ASN A 55 -15.91 3.55 12.57
N VAL A 56 -14.98 2.70 12.13
CA VAL A 56 -14.15 3.02 10.94
C VAL A 56 -14.97 2.96 9.64
N LEU A 57 -16.08 2.21 9.64
CA LEU A 57 -17.04 2.17 8.54
C LEU A 57 -17.92 3.43 8.46
N ILE A 58 -17.92 4.29 9.50
CA ILE A 58 -18.83 5.44 9.61
C ILE A 58 -18.12 6.76 9.25
N ASP A 59 -16.81 6.86 9.46
CA ASP A 59 -16.06 8.12 9.27
C ASP A 59 -15.58 8.39 7.82
N GLY A 60 -15.88 7.51 6.86
CA GLY A 60 -15.62 7.74 5.43
C GLY A 60 -14.15 8.00 5.05
N ASN A 61 -13.20 7.74 5.95
CA ASN A 61 -11.78 8.06 5.79
C ASN A 61 -10.94 6.78 5.73
N GLU A 62 -11.42 5.82 4.93
CA GLU A 62 -10.84 4.49 4.71
C GLU A 62 -9.36 4.58 4.31
N ASP A 63 -9.00 5.64 3.59
CA ASP A 63 -7.66 5.93 3.09
C ASP A 63 -6.59 5.95 4.19
N LYS A 64 -6.90 6.47 5.39
CA LYS A 64 -5.92 6.55 6.49
C LYS A 64 -5.51 5.19 7.05
N ASN A 65 -6.27 4.13 6.77
CA ASN A 65 -5.97 2.79 7.23
C ASN A 65 -5.08 2.00 6.28
N PHE A 66 -4.80 2.54 5.09
CA PHE A 66 -3.96 1.88 4.10
C PHE A 66 -2.66 2.63 3.89
N THR A 67 -1.61 1.87 3.59
CA THR A 67 -0.36 2.39 3.05
C THR A 67 -0.19 1.86 1.64
N PRO A 68 -0.30 2.73 0.61
CA PRO A 68 -0.01 2.36 -0.75
C PRO A 68 1.50 2.16 -0.94
N ILE A 69 1.87 1.11 -1.66
CA ILE A 69 3.23 0.85 -2.10
C ILE A 69 3.21 0.86 -3.62
N VAL A 70 4.03 1.71 -4.21
CA VAL A 70 4.10 1.93 -5.65
C VAL A 70 5.21 1.07 -6.22
N PHE A 71 4.88 0.32 -7.27
CA PHE A 71 5.81 -0.49 -8.04
C PHE A 71 5.87 0.00 -9.48
N ASP A 72 7.05 -0.04 -10.07
CA ASP A 72 7.25 0.16 -11.51
C ASP A 72 6.91 -1.10 -12.32
N ASN A 73 7.01 -0.99 -13.65
CA ASN A 73 6.89 -2.11 -14.59
C ASN A 73 7.96 -3.21 -14.42
N SER A 74 9.06 -2.92 -13.72
CA SER A 74 10.06 -3.93 -13.33
C SER A 74 9.68 -4.64 -12.03
N ASN A 75 8.48 -4.41 -11.49
CA ASN A 75 7.98 -4.96 -10.24
C ASN A 75 8.84 -4.60 -9.02
N ARG A 76 9.49 -3.43 -9.06
CA ARG A 76 10.30 -2.90 -7.96
C ARG A 76 9.61 -1.75 -7.27
N VAL A 77 9.74 -1.68 -5.94
CA VAL A 77 9.23 -0.57 -5.14
C VAL A 77 9.91 0.72 -5.58
N THR A 78 9.14 1.71 -6.00
CA THR A 78 9.65 3.07 -6.29
C THR A 78 9.41 4.03 -5.15
N GLY A 79 8.38 3.77 -4.35
CA GLY A 79 8.05 4.53 -3.15
C GLY A 79 6.78 4.02 -2.48
N TYR A 80 6.38 4.66 -1.39
CA TYR A 80 5.21 4.25 -0.60
C TYR A 80 4.61 5.43 0.16
N GLY A 81 3.40 5.23 0.66
CA GLY A 81 2.62 6.23 1.38
C GLY A 81 1.78 7.11 0.46
N TRP A 82 0.70 7.67 1.02
CA TRP A 82 -0.29 8.43 0.26
C TRP A 82 0.30 9.61 -0.50
N LYS A 83 1.23 10.36 0.11
CA LYS A 83 1.88 11.49 -0.55
C LYS A 83 2.66 11.08 -1.80
N PHE A 84 3.36 9.94 -1.74
CA PHE A 84 4.10 9.44 -2.89
C PHE A 84 3.15 8.94 -3.96
N TYR A 85 2.15 8.14 -3.57
CA TYR A 85 1.10 7.64 -4.47
C TYR A 85 0.38 8.77 -5.21
N THR A 86 -0.14 9.78 -4.51
CA THR A 86 -0.87 10.89 -5.14
C THR A 86 0.04 11.70 -6.07
N GLN A 87 1.31 11.88 -5.71
CA GLN A 87 2.29 12.52 -6.58
C GLN A 87 2.55 11.67 -7.83
N THR A 88 2.74 10.35 -7.69
CA THR A 88 2.92 9.44 -8.83
C THR A 88 1.72 9.48 -9.78
N ILE A 89 0.51 9.44 -9.24
CA ILE A 89 -0.72 9.54 -10.05
C ILE A 89 -0.82 10.89 -10.76
N ARG A 90 -0.43 11.97 -10.09
CA ARG A 90 -0.41 13.30 -10.68
C ARG A 90 0.63 13.42 -11.81
N ASP A 91 1.79 12.80 -11.64
CA ASP A 91 2.91 12.92 -12.57
C ASP A 91 2.81 11.98 -13.77
N LEU A 92 2.39 10.73 -13.52
CA LEU A 92 2.32 9.68 -14.53
C LEU A 92 0.90 9.42 -15.05
N GLY A 93 -0.11 10.03 -14.42
CA GLY A 93 -1.51 9.80 -14.73
C GLY A 93 -2.02 8.45 -14.20
N THR A 94 -3.34 8.26 -14.28
CA THR A 94 -3.99 6.99 -13.93
C THR A 94 -4.04 6.00 -15.09
N GLY A 95 -3.51 6.34 -16.27
CA GLY A 95 -3.74 5.56 -17.50
C GLY A 95 -5.24 5.53 -17.82
N GLN A 96 -5.69 6.40 -18.73
CA GLN A 96 -7.08 6.39 -19.15
C GLN A 96 -7.31 5.10 -19.96
N PHE A 97 -7.94 4.09 -19.33
CA PHE A 97 -8.50 2.93 -20.03
C PHE A 97 -9.69 3.34 -20.91
#